data_AF-A0A7S1WSH4-F1
#
_entry.id   AF-A0A7S1WSH4-F1
#
_cell.length_a   1.000
_cell.length_b   1.000
_cell.length_c   1.000
_cell.angle_alpha   90.00
_cell.angle_beta   90.00
_cell.angle_gamma   90.00
#
_symmetry.space_group_name_H-M   'P 1'
#
loop_
_entity.id
_entity.type
_entity.pdbx_description
1 polymer ?
#
loop_
_entity_poly.entity_id
_entity_poly.type
_entity_poly.pdbx_seq_one_letter_code
_entity_poly.pdbx_strand_id
1 'polypeptide(L)'
;MTLLAAIAWWALAKPADGLLFHGPGGMYSNLSCPFEWSKYSCVHMGGNFQKQAELGAEYFGTHSGEIQDAFGSMPPPDSRTVMIGDSTLRQLFISIACLSSPFLAESRVDWAEDHWPCHGSDNCISHGVQSGFNVGSLRYTNGHELHYLPHSGTLHLGEGAIFARMRRELAVFGGATLGPNTALRSQCGGRLSARDTVVAGVGIHDELVESTINDLSALGEAMRSLPDQPRLLLVASLTQHFDTEDGTWRGPKASSACVPAEAQNPREVREAARLQPGKNIDEVISWGDAGLGAHHIGNGDCSHYCMPGVPDTVAARLFRRLRGI
;
A
#
# COMPACT_ATOMS: atom_id res chain seq x y z
N MET A 1 0.35 -28.76 23.99
CA MET A 1 1.28 -29.35 22.99
C MET A 1 0.84 -29.14 21.54
N THR A 2 -0.13 -28.26 21.25
CA THR A 2 -0.70 -28.05 19.91
C THR A 2 -0.23 -26.77 19.20
N LEU A 3 0.46 -25.86 19.88
CA LEU A 3 0.91 -24.58 19.29
C LEU A 3 2.25 -24.69 18.53
N LEU A 4 3.12 -25.63 18.91
CA LEU A 4 4.46 -25.78 18.31
C LEU A 4 4.44 -26.51 16.95
N ALA A 5 3.44 -27.34 16.67
CA ALA A 5 3.31 -28.03 15.39
C ALA A 5 2.92 -27.09 14.24
N ALA A 6 2.23 -25.99 14.57
CA ALA A 6 1.83 -24.99 13.59
C ALA A 6 2.99 -24.08 13.16
N ILE A 7 4.19 -24.14 13.75
CA ILE A 7 5.33 -23.31 13.32
C ILE A 7 6.26 -24.10 12.38
N ALA A 8 6.36 -25.42 12.58
CA ALA A 8 7.30 -26.27 11.84
C ALA A 8 6.88 -26.57 10.38
N TRP A 9 5.59 -26.44 10.03
CA TRP A 9 5.11 -26.67 8.66
C TRP A 9 5.37 -25.51 7.68
N TRP A 10 5.77 -24.33 8.17
CA TRP A 10 5.79 -23.09 7.38
C TRP A 10 7.13 -22.78 6.70
N ALA A 11 8.22 -23.48 7.05
CA ALA A 11 9.58 -23.06 6.70
C ALA A 11 10.20 -23.73 5.46
N LEU A 12 9.52 -24.65 4.74
CA LEU A 12 10.21 -25.55 3.80
C LEU A 12 9.60 -25.74 2.41
N ALA A 13 8.57 -25.00 2.00
CA ALA A 13 8.05 -25.11 0.63
C ALA A 13 8.60 -23.98 -0.27
N LYS A 14 9.59 -24.30 -1.11
CA LYS A 14 9.86 -23.47 -2.31
C LYS A 14 8.68 -23.66 -3.29
N PRO A 15 8.08 -22.59 -3.83
CA PRO A 15 7.03 -22.75 -4.82
C PRO A 15 7.63 -23.24 -6.14
N ALA A 16 7.31 -24.48 -6.51
CA ALA A 16 7.30 -24.89 -7.90
C ALA A 16 5.98 -24.40 -8.51
N ASP A 17 6.08 -23.54 -9.52
CA ASP A 17 5.04 -23.13 -10.47
C ASP A 17 3.59 -23.02 -9.93
N GLY A 18 3.23 -21.82 -9.47
CA GLY A 18 1.86 -21.29 -9.63
C GLY A 18 0.80 -21.65 -8.57
N LEU A 19 1.13 -22.38 -7.50
CA LEU A 19 0.19 -22.62 -6.40
C LEU A 19 0.41 -21.63 -5.24
N LEU A 20 -0.48 -20.64 -5.15
CA LEU A 20 -0.60 -19.73 -4.02
C LEU A 20 -0.99 -20.53 -2.76
N PHE A 21 -0.07 -20.65 -1.80
CA PHE A 21 -0.36 -21.29 -0.52
C PHE A 21 -1.17 -20.32 0.36
N HIS A 22 -2.49 -20.53 0.39
CA HIS A 22 -3.35 -19.95 1.42
C HIS A 22 -3.45 -20.90 2.61
N GLY A 23 -3.20 -20.41 3.81
CA GLY A 23 -3.58 -21.12 5.03
C GLY A 23 -5.12 -21.24 5.14
N PRO A 24 -5.63 -22.06 6.08
CA PRO A 24 -7.06 -22.09 6.39
C PRO A 24 -7.57 -20.66 6.65
N GLY A 25 -8.57 -20.22 5.86
CA GLY A 25 -9.14 -18.87 5.96
C GLY A 25 -8.58 -17.82 5.00
N GLY A 26 -7.82 -18.22 3.95
CA GLY A 26 -7.38 -17.29 2.90
C GLY A 26 -6.22 -16.38 3.31
N MET A 27 -5.68 -16.57 4.51
CA MET A 27 -4.57 -15.78 5.04
C MET A 27 -3.23 -16.24 4.44
N TYR A 28 -2.34 -15.29 4.17
CA TYR A 28 -0.98 -15.53 3.67
C TYR A 28 0.03 -15.48 4.81
N SER A 29 1.22 -16.03 4.60
CA SER A 29 2.38 -15.89 5.47
C SER A 29 3.51 -15.17 4.78
N ASN A 30 4.53 -14.84 5.59
CA ASN A 30 5.80 -14.29 5.15
C ASN A 30 6.35 -15.03 3.92
N LEU A 31 6.46 -14.30 2.82
CA LEU A 31 6.86 -14.70 1.48
C LEU A 31 6.05 -15.84 0.83
N SER A 32 4.88 -16.19 1.37
CA SER A 32 3.98 -17.15 0.70
C SER A 32 3.19 -16.53 -0.44
N CYS A 33 3.12 -15.20 -0.47
CA CYS A 33 2.49 -14.42 -1.51
C CYS A 33 3.54 -13.95 -2.55
N PRO A 34 3.28 -14.12 -3.86
CA PRO A 34 4.23 -13.75 -4.90
C PRO A 34 4.39 -12.23 -5.05
N PHE A 35 3.47 -11.44 -4.48
CA PHE A 35 3.50 -9.97 -4.48
C PHE A 35 4.27 -9.40 -3.30
N GLU A 36 4.63 -10.23 -2.33
CA GLU A 36 5.30 -9.77 -1.12
C GLU A 36 6.72 -9.32 -1.43
N TRP A 37 7.08 -8.14 -0.95
CA TRP A 37 8.46 -7.66 -1.03
C TRP A 37 9.21 -8.15 0.20
N SER A 38 10.37 -8.79 0.00
CA SER A 38 11.24 -9.32 1.06
C SER A 38 11.58 -8.32 2.17
N LYS A 39 11.61 -7.01 1.87
CA LYS A 39 11.82 -5.95 2.87
C LYS A 39 10.73 -5.93 3.94
N TYR A 40 9.50 -6.31 3.61
CA TYR A 40 8.38 -6.29 4.54
C TYR A 40 8.17 -7.63 5.25
N SER A 41 8.87 -8.69 4.82
CA SER A 41 8.86 -10.00 5.47
C SER A 41 9.87 -10.05 6.61
N CYS A 42 9.47 -9.66 7.82
CA CYS A 42 10.37 -9.64 8.98
C CYS A 42 10.87 -11.02 9.39
N VAL A 43 10.10 -12.09 9.12
CA VAL A 43 10.60 -13.47 9.31
C VAL A 43 11.76 -13.74 8.35
N HIS A 44 11.61 -13.36 7.09
CA HIS A 44 12.63 -13.59 6.08
C HIS A 44 13.89 -12.76 6.35
N MET A 45 13.73 -11.49 6.71
CA MET A 45 14.86 -10.62 7.05
C MET A 45 15.75 -11.19 8.17
N GLY A 46 15.18 -12.02 9.05
CA GLY A 46 15.93 -12.78 10.05
C GLY A 46 16.54 -11.92 11.15
N GLY A 47 17.47 -12.50 11.91
CA GLY A 47 18.26 -11.77 12.91
C GLY A 47 17.42 -10.95 13.91
N ASN A 48 17.63 -9.63 13.89
CA ASN A 48 17.00 -8.70 14.84
C ASN A 48 15.52 -8.40 14.56
N PHE A 49 14.93 -8.96 13.50
CA PHE A 49 13.54 -8.69 13.10
C PHE A 49 12.53 -9.72 13.63
N GLN A 50 13.00 -10.77 14.31
CA GLN A 50 12.13 -11.86 14.82
C GLN A 50 11.02 -11.35 15.75
N LYS A 51 11.33 -10.42 16.65
CA LYS A 51 10.34 -9.83 17.57
C LYS A 51 9.24 -9.08 16.81
N GLN A 52 9.61 -8.31 15.80
CA GLN A 52 8.66 -7.56 14.99
C GLN A 52 7.81 -8.48 14.11
N ALA A 53 8.39 -9.59 13.63
CA ALA A 53 7.62 -10.63 12.97
C ALA A 53 6.54 -11.25 13.88
N GLU A 54 6.88 -11.52 15.15
CA GLU A 54 5.93 -12.03 16.15
C GLU A 54 4.82 -11.02 16.45
N LEU A 55 5.17 -9.74 16.65
CA LEU A 55 4.21 -8.65 16.88
C LEU A 55 3.30 -8.42 15.66
N GLY A 56 3.83 -8.54 14.44
CA GLY A 56 3.04 -8.46 13.21
C GLY A 56 2.04 -9.61 13.09
N ALA A 57 2.51 -10.84 13.32
CA ALA A 57 1.67 -12.03 13.30
C ALA A 57 0.57 -12.01 14.39
N GLU A 58 0.90 -11.57 15.60
CA GLU A 58 -0.08 -11.37 16.68
C GLU A 58 -1.15 -10.35 16.27
N TYR A 59 -0.73 -9.17 15.81
CA TYR A 59 -1.65 -8.11 15.37
C TYR A 59 -2.58 -8.60 14.25
N PHE A 60 -2.02 -9.29 13.24
CA PHE A 60 -2.79 -9.87 12.15
C PHE A 60 -3.80 -10.91 12.65
N GLY A 61 -3.39 -11.79 13.57
CA GLY A 61 -4.26 -12.79 14.18
C GLY A 61 -5.41 -12.18 14.97
N THR A 62 -5.16 -11.12 15.76
CA THR A 62 -6.21 -10.41 16.50
C THR A 62 -7.26 -9.76 15.60
N HIS A 63 -6.89 -9.37 14.38
CA HIS A 63 -7.78 -8.68 13.43
C HIS A 63 -8.25 -9.57 12.28
N SER A 64 -8.00 -10.89 12.34
CA SER A 64 -8.26 -11.79 11.21
C SER A 64 -9.72 -11.80 10.77
N GLY A 65 -10.67 -11.68 11.71
CA GLY A 65 -12.10 -11.62 11.39
C GLY A 65 -12.47 -10.38 10.57
N GLU A 66 -11.93 -9.21 10.95
CA GLU A 66 -12.12 -7.97 10.19
C GLU A 66 -11.59 -8.10 8.76
N ILE A 67 -10.38 -8.67 8.64
CA ILE A 67 -9.69 -8.86 7.37
C ILE A 67 -10.46 -9.83 6.48
N GLN A 68 -10.86 -11.00 7.00
CA GLN A 68 -11.63 -12.00 6.26
C GLN A 68 -12.97 -11.42 5.77
N ASP A 69 -13.68 -10.68 6.62
CA ASP A 69 -14.95 -10.04 6.25
C ASP A 69 -14.78 -9.03 5.10
N ALA A 70 -13.68 -8.27 5.11
CA ALA A 70 -13.39 -7.31 4.06
C ALA A 70 -13.12 -7.99 2.71
N PHE A 71 -12.38 -9.10 2.71
CA PHE A 71 -12.01 -9.82 1.49
C PHE A 71 -12.99 -10.94 1.11
N GLY A 72 -14.11 -11.09 1.82
CA GLY A 72 -15.15 -12.09 1.52
C GLY A 72 -15.92 -11.86 0.21
N SER A 73 -15.78 -10.69 -0.42
CA SER A 73 -16.30 -10.46 -1.78
C SER A 73 -15.51 -9.38 -2.52
N MET A 74 -15.59 -9.39 -3.86
CA MET A 74 -14.85 -8.46 -4.72
C MET A 74 -15.50 -7.06 -4.81
N PRO A 75 -14.73 -6.02 -5.17
CA PRO A 75 -15.27 -4.73 -5.59
C PRO A 75 -16.21 -4.87 -6.80
N PRO A 76 -16.96 -3.81 -7.18
CA PRO A 76 -17.88 -3.86 -8.31
C PRO A 76 -17.20 -4.38 -9.60
N PRO A 77 -17.87 -5.22 -10.40
CA PRO A 77 -17.31 -5.73 -11.65
C PRO A 77 -17.03 -4.60 -12.64
N ASP A 78 -16.08 -4.83 -13.56
CA ASP A 78 -15.70 -3.89 -14.63
C ASP A 78 -15.44 -2.45 -14.14
N SER A 79 -14.92 -2.33 -12.92
CA SER A 79 -14.49 -1.07 -12.30
C SER A 79 -12.97 -1.07 -12.12
N ARG A 80 -12.37 0.09 -11.85
CA ARG A 80 -10.91 0.18 -11.73
C ARG A 80 -10.50 1.06 -10.57
N THR A 81 -9.48 0.60 -9.85
CA THR A 81 -8.86 1.30 -8.73
C THR A 81 -7.42 1.62 -9.08
N VAL A 82 -6.99 2.84 -8.81
CA VAL A 82 -5.62 3.31 -9.08
C VAL A 82 -5.05 3.89 -7.81
N MET A 83 -4.14 3.15 -7.19
CA MET A 83 -3.39 3.53 -6.00
C MET A 83 -2.17 4.33 -6.41
N ILE A 84 -2.08 5.58 -5.97
CA ILE A 84 -1.00 6.51 -6.29
C ILE A 84 -0.36 7.01 -5.00
N GLY A 85 0.90 6.63 -4.75
CA GLY A 85 1.53 6.83 -3.44
C GLY A 85 3.03 6.63 -3.46
N ASP A 86 3.61 6.51 -2.27
CA ASP A 86 5.01 6.15 -2.06
C ASP A 86 5.14 4.68 -1.60
N SER A 87 6.22 4.35 -0.87
CA SER A 87 6.47 3.01 -0.34
C SER A 87 5.43 2.52 0.67
N THR A 88 4.70 3.42 1.32
CA THR A 88 3.65 3.06 2.30
C THR A 88 2.39 2.59 1.60
N LEU A 89 1.98 3.29 0.54
CA LEU A 89 0.87 2.85 -0.29
C LEU A 89 1.25 1.61 -1.13
N ARG A 90 2.54 1.44 -1.48
CA ARG A 90 3.05 0.18 -2.04
C ARG A 90 2.80 -0.98 -1.09
N GLN A 91 3.12 -0.79 0.19
CA GLN A 91 2.89 -1.81 1.23
C GLN A 91 1.40 -2.17 1.33
N LEU A 92 0.51 -1.18 1.24
CA LEU A 92 -0.93 -1.41 1.21
C LEU A 92 -1.38 -2.17 -0.04
N PHE A 93 -0.85 -1.84 -1.21
CA PHE A 93 -1.12 -2.58 -2.45
C PHE A 93 -0.68 -4.05 -2.34
N ILE A 94 0.50 -4.32 -1.79
CA ILE A 94 0.99 -5.69 -1.55
C ILE A 94 0.00 -6.45 -0.67
N SER A 95 -0.45 -5.83 0.43
CA SER A 95 -1.41 -6.46 1.35
C SER A 95 -2.71 -6.82 0.65
N ILE A 96 -3.30 -5.87 -0.12
CA ILE A 96 -4.49 -6.15 -0.93
C ILE A 96 -4.23 -7.28 -1.92
N ALA A 97 -3.09 -7.26 -2.63
CA ALA A 97 -2.75 -8.28 -3.62
C ALA A 97 -2.66 -9.68 -3.00
N CYS A 98 -2.07 -9.80 -1.81
CA CYS A 98 -1.94 -11.06 -1.09
C CYS A 98 -3.26 -11.56 -0.49
N LEU A 99 -4.06 -10.66 0.10
CA LEU A 99 -5.34 -11.03 0.71
C LEU A 99 -6.43 -11.34 -0.33
N SER A 100 -6.31 -10.75 -1.53
CA SER A 100 -7.27 -10.94 -2.62
C SER A 100 -6.80 -11.90 -3.71
N SER A 101 -5.65 -12.55 -3.54
CA SER A 101 -5.09 -13.47 -4.54
C SER A 101 -5.99 -14.64 -4.96
N PRO A 102 -6.90 -15.19 -4.12
CA PRO A 102 -7.87 -16.19 -4.56
C PRO A 102 -8.82 -15.72 -5.67
N PHE A 103 -8.96 -14.40 -5.85
CA PHE A 103 -9.88 -13.79 -6.83
C PHE A 103 -9.18 -13.26 -8.08
N LEU A 104 -7.86 -13.47 -8.19
CA LEU A 104 -7.08 -12.93 -9.31
C LEU A 104 -7.23 -13.79 -10.56
N ALA A 105 -7.53 -13.14 -11.68
CA ALA A 105 -7.45 -13.72 -13.01
C ALA A 105 -6.07 -13.49 -13.63
N GLU A 106 -5.47 -12.33 -13.37
CA GLU A 106 -4.16 -11.96 -13.90
C GLU A 106 -3.47 -11.01 -12.92
N SER A 107 -2.15 -11.04 -12.90
CA SER A 107 -1.35 -10.08 -12.16
C SER A 107 -0.03 -9.82 -12.87
N ARG A 108 0.49 -8.60 -12.71
CA ARG A 108 1.82 -8.22 -13.19
C ARG A 108 2.45 -7.23 -12.24
N VAL A 109 3.69 -7.49 -11.86
CA VAL A 109 4.52 -6.62 -11.05
C VAL A 109 5.82 -6.38 -11.80
N ASP A 110 6.21 -5.12 -11.88
CA ASP A 110 7.48 -4.68 -12.47
C ASP A 110 8.59 -4.78 -11.42
N TRP A 111 9.00 -6.02 -11.15
CA TRP A 111 10.10 -6.31 -10.23
C TRP A 111 11.41 -5.69 -10.72
N ALA A 112 12.24 -5.24 -9.79
CA ALA A 112 13.56 -4.72 -10.13
C ALA A 112 14.42 -5.80 -10.79
N GLU A 113 14.89 -5.54 -12.01
CA GLU A 113 15.76 -6.49 -12.75
C GLU A 113 17.21 -6.46 -12.25
N ASP A 114 17.71 -5.28 -11.86
CA ASP A 114 19.12 -5.09 -11.49
C ASP A 114 19.35 -5.15 -9.97
N HIS A 115 19.10 -4.04 -9.29
CA HIS A 115 19.36 -3.90 -7.86
C HIS A 115 18.36 -2.95 -7.22
N TRP A 116 17.68 -3.45 -6.20
CA TRP A 116 16.85 -2.68 -5.32
C TRP A 116 17.52 -2.54 -3.94
N PRO A 117 17.53 -1.33 -3.34
CA PRO A 117 18.18 -1.10 -2.05
C PRO A 117 17.61 -1.98 -0.93
N CYS A 118 18.51 -2.66 -0.22
CA CYS A 118 18.17 -3.61 0.84
C CYS A 118 18.15 -3.03 2.25
N HIS A 119 18.57 -1.78 2.42
CA HIS A 119 18.51 -1.04 3.69
C HIS A 119 19.04 -1.80 4.92
N GLY A 120 20.07 -2.62 4.75
CA GLY A 120 20.70 -3.36 5.85
C GLY A 120 20.00 -4.64 6.29
N SER A 121 19.04 -5.16 5.52
CA SER A 121 18.44 -6.48 5.77
C SER A 121 19.37 -7.61 5.30
N ASP A 122 19.63 -8.60 6.18
CA ASP A 122 20.57 -9.70 5.95
C ASP A 122 20.14 -10.62 4.80
N ASN A 123 18.85 -10.88 4.68
CA ASN A 123 18.28 -11.81 3.69
C ASN A 123 17.48 -11.08 2.61
N CYS A 124 17.82 -9.84 2.29
CA CYS A 124 17.08 -9.10 1.27
C CYS A 124 17.20 -9.72 -0.13
N ILE A 125 16.06 -9.82 -0.84
CA ILE A 125 16.01 -10.13 -2.26
C ILE A 125 16.17 -8.83 -3.04
N SER A 126 17.36 -8.60 -3.60
CA SER A 126 17.69 -7.33 -4.26
C SER A 126 17.22 -7.22 -5.72
N HIS A 127 16.81 -8.32 -6.36
CA HIS A 127 16.34 -8.33 -7.75
C HIS A 127 15.43 -9.52 -8.02
N GLY A 128 14.63 -9.41 -9.08
CA GLY A 128 13.65 -10.41 -9.47
C GLY A 128 12.41 -10.45 -8.59
N VAL A 129 11.68 -11.56 -8.65
CA VAL A 129 10.44 -11.77 -7.91
C VAL A 129 10.67 -11.58 -6.40
N GLN A 130 9.75 -10.88 -5.73
CA GLN A 130 9.83 -10.50 -4.30
C GLN A 130 10.93 -9.49 -3.94
N SER A 131 11.61 -8.89 -4.91
CA SER A 131 12.43 -7.68 -4.70
C SER A 131 11.55 -6.41 -4.61
N GLY A 132 12.12 -5.21 -4.72
CA GLY A 132 11.29 -4.01 -4.84
C GLY A 132 10.68 -3.86 -6.24
N PHE A 133 9.59 -3.10 -6.35
CA PHE A 133 8.93 -2.81 -7.63
C PHE A 133 8.38 -1.37 -7.66
N ASN A 134 8.24 -0.81 -8.86
CA ASN A 134 7.60 0.50 -9.02
C ASN A 134 6.11 0.37 -9.23
N VAL A 135 5.70 -0.50 -10.15
CA VAL A 135 4.33 -0.57 -10.62
C VAL A 135 3.80 -1.99 -10.46
N GLY A 136 2.56 -2.08 -10.03
CA GLY A 136 1.84 -3.34 -9.84
C GLY A 136 0.47 -3.23 -10.48
N SER A 137 -0.04 -4.31 -11.04
CA SER A 137 -1.38 -4.36 -11.60
C SER A 137 -1.99 -5.73 -11.38
N LEU A 138 -3.23 -5.73 -10.91
CA LEU A 138 -4.05 -6.90 -10.67
C LEU A 138 -5.30 -6.80 -11.53
N ARG A 139 -5.76 -7.93 -12.05
CA ARG A 139 -7.08 -8.09 -12.66
C ARG A 139 -7.79 -9.22 -11.96
N TYR A 140 -8.98 -8.93 -11.45
CA TYR A 140 -9.83 -9.89 -10.77
C TYR A 140 -10.71 -10.66 -11.76
N THR A 141 -11.22 -11.81 -11.35
CA THR A 141 -12.10 -12.65 -12.18
C THR A 141 -13.41 -11.99 -12.57
N ASN A 142 -13.83 -10.93 -11.87
CA ASN A 142 -15.01 -10.13 -12.20
C ASN A 142 -14.72 -8.89 -13.08
N GLY A 143 -13.50 -8.79 -13.63
CA GLY A 143 -13.09 -7.66 -14.47
C GLY A 143 -12.67 -6.41 -13.69
N HIS A 144 -12.71 -6.41 -12.35
CA HIS A 144 -12.11 -5.32 -11.58
C HIS A 144 -10.60 -5.23 -11.83
N GLU A 145 -10.06 -4.02 -11.96
CA GLU A 145 -8.62 -3.77 -12.09
C GLU A 145 -8.10 -2.98 -10.89
N LEU A 146 -6.96 -3.36 -10.33
CA LEU A 146 -6.25 -2.60 -9.29
C LEU A 146 -4.82 -2.32 -9.73
N HIS A 147 -4.46 -1.05 -9.82
CA HIS A 147 -3.12 -0.61 -10.21
C HIS A 147 -2.44 0.14 -9.07
N TYR A 148 -1.15 -0.09 -8.87
CA TYR A 148 -0.29 0.76 -8.06
C TYR A 148 0.72 1.50 -8.95
N LEU A 149 0.79 2.82 -8.76
CA LEU A 149 1.69 3.73 -9.46
C LEU A 149 2.40 4.61 -8.41
N PRO A 150 3.73 4.78 -8.47
CA PRO A 150 4.42 5.62 -7.51
C PRO A 150 4.36 7.09 -7.96
N HIS A 151 3.98 8.03 -7.10
CA HIS A 151 4.03 9.47 -7.44
C HIS A 151 5.46 10.05 -7.39
N SER A 152 6.39 9.28 -6.84
CA SER A 152 7.83 9.49 -6.89
C SER A 152 8.49 8.11 -6.86
N GLY A 153 9.43 7.85 -7.78
CA GLY A 153 10.02 6.52 -7.96
C GLY A 153 11.53 6.57 -8.13
N THR A 154 12.19 5.46 -7.79
CA THR A 154 13.64 5.27 -7.85
C THR A 154 14.12 4.58 -9.13
N LEU A 155 13.22 4.21 -10.04
CA LEU A 155 13.47 3.40 -11.24
C LEU A 155 12.65 3.90 -12.46
N HIS A 156 12.90 3.29 -13.62
CA HIS A 156 12.49 3.72 -14.97
C HIS A 156 10.99 3.95 -15.23
N LEU A 157 10.08 3.35 -14.45
CA LEU A 157 8.62 3.44 -14.67
C LEU A 157 7.86 4.30 -13.64
N GLY A 158 8.57 5.01 -12.77
CA GLY A 158 7.95 5.99 -11.89
C GLY A 158 7.45 7.21 -12.67
N GLU A 159 6.28 7.74 -12.29
CA GLU A 159 5.75 8.97 -12.90
C GLU A 159 5.83 10.14 -11.92
N GLY A 160 6.88 10.94 -12.06
CA GLY A 160 6.99 12.19 -11.32
C GLY A 160 5.82 13.12 -11.61
N ALA A 161 5.23 13.69 -10.55
CA ALA A 161 4.11 14.65 -10.63
C ALA A 161 2.86 14.11 -11.34
N ILE A 162 2.56 12.81 -11.18
CA ILE A 162 1.37 12.15 -11.73
C ILE A 162 0.06 12.89 -11.40
N PHE A 163 -0.11 13.40 -10.17
CA PHE A 163 -1.31 14.15 -9.79
C PHE A 163 -1.44 15.45 -10.60
N ALA A 164 -0.34 16.20 -10.75
CA ALA A 164 -0.31 17.40 -11.57
C ALA A 164 -0.58 17.10 -13.05
N ARG A 165 -0.08 15.98 -13.59
CA ARG A 165 -0.41 15.52 -14.95
C ARG A 165 -1.89 15.22 -15.09
N MET A 166 -2.44 14.37 -14.22
CA MET A 166 -3.86 13.99 -14.25
C MET A 166 -4.75 15.23 -14.22
N ARG A 167 -4.46 16.19 -13.34
CA ARG A 167 -5.16 17.48 -13.28
C ARG A 167 -5.11 18.25 -14.62
N ARG A 168 -3.93 18.33 -15.25
CA ARG A 168 -3.80 18.99 -16.57
C ARG A 168 -4.61 18.26 -17.63
N GLU A 169 -4.60 16.93 -17.65
CA GLU A 169 -5.39 16.14 -18.61
C GLU A 169 -6.89 16.35 -18.41
N LEU A 170 -7.37 16.40 -17.17
CA LEU A 170 -8.77 16.76 -16.88
C LEU A 170 -9.13 18.12 -17.47
N ALA A 171 -8.29 19.14 -17.24
CA ALA A 171 -8.54 20.50 -17.71
C ALA A 171 -8.53 20.63 -19.24
N VAL A 172 -7.65 19.88 -19.93
CA VAL A 172 -7.45 20.00 -21.37
C VAL A 172 -8.37 19.07 -22.18
N PHE A 173 -8.57 17.84 -21.71
CA PHE A 173 -9.22 16.78 -22.49
C PHE A 173 -10.58 16.34 -21.93
N GLY A 174 -11.00 16.90 -20.79
CA GLY A 174 -12.22 16.49 -20.08
C GLY A 174 -12.12 15.07 -19.50
N GLY A 175 -10.90 14.55 -19.31
CA GLY A 175 -10.65 13.22 -18.77
C GLY A 175 -9.15 12.98 -18.56
N ALA A 176 -8.81 12.19 -17.54
CA ALA A 176 -7.42 11.87 -17.20
C ALA A 176 -7.15 10.41 -17.51
N THR A 177 -5.93 10.12 -17.92
CA THR A 177 -5.46 8.78 -18.23
C THR A 177 -4.49 8.27 -17.17
N LEU A 178 -4.33 6.95 -17.07
CA LEU A 178 -3.34 6.34 -16.17
C LEU A 178 -1.90 6.50 -16.66
N GLY A 179 -1.72 7.10 -17.84
CA GLY A 179 -0.44 7.13 -18.52
C GLY A 179 -0.04 5.74 -19.04
N PRO A 180 1.18 5.61 -19.57
CA PRO A 180 1.69 4.35 -20.11
C PRO A 180 2.24 3.40 -19.04
N ASN A 181 2.33 3.84 -17.77
CA ASN A 181 3.12 3.17 -16.73
C ASN A 181 2.35 2.11 -15.93
N THR A 182 1.18 1.66 -16.38
CA THR A 182 0.51 0.52 -15.74
C THR A 182 1.16 -0.79 -16.17
N ALA A 183 1.38 -1.72 -15.24
CA ALA A 183 2.00 -3.01 -15.57
C ALA A 183 1.11 -3.83 -16.52
N LEU A 184 -0.21 -3.71 -16.38
CA LEU A 184 -1.20 -4.25 -17.33
C LEU A 184 -1.83 -3.12 -18.14
N ARG A 185 -2.10 -3.37 -19.43
CA ARG A 185 -2.94 -2.47 -20.23
C ARG A 185 -4.37 -2.55 -19.70
N SER A 186 -4.92 -1.40 -19.32
CA SER A 186 -6.28 -1.33 -18.76
C SER A 186 -7.34 -1.69 -19.81
N GLN A 187 -8.32 -2.50 -19.40
CA GLN A 187 -9.50 -2.87 -20.20
C GLN A 187 -10.64 -1.85 -20.06
N CYS A 188 -10.68 -1.08 -18.97
CA CYS A 188 -11.70 -0.06 -18.70
C CYS A 188 -11.56 1.20 -19.58
N GLY A 189 -10.78 1.15 -20.66
CA GLY A 189 -10.47 2.30 -21.50
C GLY A 189 -9.38 3.19 -20.92
N GLY A 190 -8.93 4.17 -21.71
CA GLY A 190 -7.78 5.00 -21.34
C GLY A 190 -8.07 6.10 -20.32
N ARG A 191 -9.34 6.51 -20.14
CA ARG A 191 -9.73 7.67 -19.33
C ARG A 191 -10.47 7.27 -18.05
N LEU A 192 -10.42 8.11 -17.02
CA LEU A 192 -11.23 8.00 -15.80
C LEU A 192 -12.71 8.23 -16.09
N SER A 193 -13.56 7.53 -15.35
CA SER A 193 -15.02 7.46 -15.45
C SER A 193 -15.66 7.24 -14.07
N ALA A 194 -17.00 7.17 -13.99
CA ALA A 194 -17.76 6.93 -12.76
C ALA A 194 -17.43 5.60 -12.07
N ARG A 195 -16.83 4.67 -12.80
CA ARG A 195 -16.41 3.36 -12.29
C ARG A 195 -14.99 3.35 -11.76
N ASP A 196 -14.31 4.48 -11.79
CA ASP A 196 -12.92 4.59 -11.37
C ASP A 196 -12.82 5.16 -9.96
N THR A 197 -11.91 4.57 -9.18
CA THR A 197 -11.50 5.09 -7.88
C THR A 197 -10.00 5.39 -7.90
N VAL A 198 -9.64 6.64 -7.66
CA VAL A 198 -8.25 7.02 -7.37
C VAL A 198 -8.06 6.93 -5.86
N VAL A 199 -7.09 6.13 -5.42
CA VAL A 199 -6.67 6.04 -4.03
C VAL A 199 -5.32 6.73 -3.93
N ALA A 200 -5.26 7.87 -3.26
CA ALA A 200 -4.04 8.64 -3.14
C ALA A 200 -3.44 8.52 -1.74
N GLY A 201 -2.11 8.47 -1.66
CA GLY A 201 -1.35 8.73 -0.43
C GLY A 201 -0.50 9.98 -0.62
N VAL A 202 -0.41 10.83 0.40
CA VAL A 202 0.49 12.00 0.40
C VAL A 202 1.94 11.57 0.60
N GLY A 203 2.15 10.63 1.52
CA GLY A 203 3.42 9.95 1.72
C GLY A 203 4.24 10.45 2.92
N ILE A 204 5.29 9.71 3.22
CA ILE A 204 6.18 9.90 4.37
C ILE A 204 7.37 10.83 4.09
N HIS A 205 7.50 11.33 2.86
CA HIS A 205 8.57 12.21 2.42
C HIS A 205 8.20 13.68 2.66
N ASP A 206 8.74 14.30 3.73
CA ASP A 206 8.34 15.65 4.18
C ASP A 206 8.51 16.72 3.09
N GLU A 207 9.54 16.59 2.26
CA GLU A 207 9.83 17.49 1.14
C GLU A 207 8.75 17.50 0.04
N LEU A 208 7.91 16.46 -0.02
CA LEU A 208 6.84 16.33 -1.02
C LEU A 208 5.45 16.64 -0.46
N VAL A 209 5.27 16.67 0.87
CA VAL A 209 3.95 16.74 1.52
C VAL A 209 3.12 17.92 1.00
N GLU A 210 3.66 19.14 1.07
CA GLU A 210 2.88 20.33 0.70
C GLU A 210 2.54 20.36 -0.79
N SER A 211 3.46 19.96 -1.66
CA SER A 211 3.18 19.86 -3.10
C SER A 211 2.13 18.79 -3.39
N THR A 212 2.20 17.63 -2.75
CA THR A 212 1.25 16.54 -2.96
C THR A 212 -0.14 16.91 -2.45
N ILE A 213 -0.25 17.56 -1.28
CA ILE A 213 -1.53 18.07 -0.76
C ILE A 213 -2.14 19.10 -1.72
N ASN A 214 -1.34 20.05 -2.22
CA ASN A 214 -1.79 21.03 -3.21
C ASN A 214 -2.36 20.36 -4.46
N ASP A 215 -1.60 19.42 -5.03
CA ASP A 215 -1.97 18.73 -6.26
C ASP A 215 -3.21 17.84 -6.06
N LEU A 216 -3.31 17.15 -4.92
CA LEU A 216 -4.48 16.32 -4.59
C LEU A 216 -5.74 17.15 -4.38
N SER A 217 -5.65 18.26 -3.65
CA SER A 217 -6.77 19.17 -3.47
C SER A 217 -7.30 19.65 -4.83
N ALA A 218 -6.40 20.11 -5.70
CA ALA A 218 -6.77 20.63 -7.01
C ALA A 218 -7.26 19.52 -7.96
N LEU A 219 -6.69 18.32 -7.88
CA LEU A 219 -7.14 17.16 -8.64
C LEU A 219 -8.57 16.77 -8.24
N GLY A 220 -8.86 16.70 -6.95
CA GLY A 220 -10.18 16.32 -6.47
C GLY A 220 -11.28 17.32 -6.80
N GLU A 221 -10.99 18.62 -6.73
CA GLU A 221 -11.90 19.66 -7.23
C GLU A 221 -12.18 19.48 -8.73
N ALA A 222 -11.14 19.19 -9.53
CA ALA A 222 -11.30 18.94 -10.95
C ALA A 222 -12.11 17.66 -11.23
N MET A 223 -11.86 16.56 -10.52
CA MET A 223 -12.59 15.29 -10.68
C MET A 223 -14.08 15.44 -10.38
N ARG A 224 -14.43 16.20 -9.34
CA ARG A 224 -15.84 16.49 -8.98
C ARG A 224 -16.58 17.33 -10.01
N SER A 225 -15.86 18.10 -10.82
CA SER A 225 -16.46 18.88 -11.92
C SER A 225 -16.79 18.05 -13.16
N LEU A 226 -16.33 16.79 -13.23
CA LEU A 226 -16.60 15.91 -14.36
C LEU A 226 -18.03 15.37 -14.30
N PRO A 227 -18.71 15.16 -15.44
CA PRO A 227 -20.03 14.55 -15.47
C PRO A 227 -20.08 13.16 -14.82
N ASP A 228 -19.02 12.37 -15.05
CA ASP A 228 -18.93 11.00 -14.57
C ASP A 228 -18.43 10.88 -13.11
N GLN A 229 -17.91 11.95 -12.51
CA GLN A 229 -17.47 12.02 -11.10
C GLN A 229 -16.73 10.76 -10.57
N PRO A 230 -15.53 10.44 -11.09
CA PRO A 230 -14.68 9.40 -10.49
C PRO A 230 -14.41 9.71 -9.01
N ARG A 231 -14.22 8.67 -8.20
CA ARG A 231 -13.97 8.82 -6.75
C ARG A 231 -12.51 9.11 -6.46
N LEU A 232 -12.23 9.96 -5.48
CA LEU A 232 -10.90 10.19 -4.91
C LEU A 232 -10.91 9.88 -3.41
N LEU A 233 -10.27 8.78 -3.03
CA LEU A 233 -10.04 8.38 -1.64
C LEU A 233 -8.62 8.78 -1.22
N LEU A 234 -8.49 9.35 -0.03
CA LEU A 234 -7.19 9.58 0.60
C LEU A 234 -6.89 8.44 1.57
N VAL A 235 -5.76 7.77 1.43
CA VAL A 235 -5.14 7.03 2.54
C VAL A 235 -4.25 8.03 3.24
N ALA A 236 -4.60 8.38 4.49
CA ALA A 236 -3.83 9.34 5.26
C ALA A 236 -2.38 8.86 5.40
N SER A 237 -1.42 9.78 5.45
CA SER A 237 -0.04 9.37 5.73
C SER A 237 0.03 8.69 7.08
N LEU A 238 0.77 7.60 7.16
CA LEU A 238 1.02 6.92 8.43
C LEU A 238 1.82 7.80 9.39
N THR A 239 1.64 7.54 10.68
CA THR A 239 2.45 8.10 11.75
C THR A 239 3.83 7.48 11.67
N GLN A 240 4.82 8.30 11.38
CA GLN A 240 6.20 7.91 11.63
C GLN A 240 6.43 7.97 13.14
N HIS A 241 7.12 6.98 13.71
CA HIS A 241 7.38 6.92 15.16
C HIS A 241 8.87 7.10 15.45
N PHE A 242 9.53 8.08 14.84
CA PHE A 242 10.93 8.39 15.15
C PHE A 242 11.02 9.16 16.46
N ASP A 243 12.02 8.84 17.29
CA ASP A 243 12.32 9.55 18.55
C ASP A 243 12.78 11.00 18.28
N THR A 244 11.80 11.85 18.00
CA THR A 244 11.89 13.26 17.60
C THR A 244 10.66 13.98 18.16
N GLU A 245 10.67 15.32 18.17
CA GLU A 245 9.59 16.11 18.77
C GLU A 245 8.21 15.87 18.13
N ASP A 246 8.17 15.45 16.86
CA ASP A 246 6.94 15.26 16.09
C ASP A 246 6.82 13.86 15.47
N GLY A 247 7.61 12.89 15.90
CA GLY A 247 7.61 11.53 15.36
C GLY A 247 8.20 11.40 13.94
N THR A 248 8.58 12.50 13.26
CA THR A 248 8.94 12.45 11.84
C THR A 248 10.43 12.30 11.56
N TRP A 249 10.75 11.62 10.45
CA TRP A 249 12.13 11.59 9.97
C TRP A 249 12.50 12.92 9.31
N ARG A 250 13.57 13.55 9.79
CA ARG A 250 14.09 14.84 9.26
C ARG A 250 15.51 14.74 8.68
N GLY A 251 15.92 13.54 8.25
CA GLY A 251 17.22 13.30 7.63
C GLY A 251 18.32 12.85 8.61
N PRO A 252 19.60 12.90 8.20
CA PRO A 252 20.68 12.07 8.74
C PRO A 252 21.14 12.38 10.17
N LYS A 253 20.55 13.39 10.83
CA LYS A 253 20.91 13.82 12.19
C LYS A 253 19.83 13.51 13.23
N ALA A 254 18.68 12.97 12.83
CA ALA A 254 17.62 12.57 13.75
C ALA A 254 17.91 11.18 14.34
N SER A 255 17.36 10.90 15.53
CA SER A 255 17.37 9.55 16.09
C SER A 255 16.70 8.59 15.11
N SER A 256 17.36 7.47 14.81
CA SER A 256 16.76 6.36 14.07
C SER A 256 16.02 5.38 14.99
N ALA A 257 15.91 5.70 16.29
CA ALA A 257 15.18 4.88 17.23
C ALA A 257 13.67 5.08 17.03
N CYS A 258 12.92 3.98 17.11
CA CYS A 258 11.47 4.04 17.06
C CYS A 258 10.89 4.17 18.47
N VAL A 259 9.90 5.02 18.66
CA VAL A 259 9.09 5.10 19.88
C VAL A 259 7.85 4.22 19.75
N PRO A 260 7.30 3.67 20.85
CA PRO A 260 6.16 2.77 20.78
C PRO A 260 4.85 3.46 20.38
N ALA A 261 4.73 4.76 20.63
CA ALA A 261 3.52 5.53 20.40
C ALA A 261 3.84 7.02 20.22
N GLU A 262 2.97 7.71 19.50
CA GLU A 262 2.95 9.16 19.34
C GLU A 262 1.60 9.70 19.80
N ALA A 263 1.58 10.93 20.34
CA ALA A 263 0.33 11.51 20.83
C ALA A 263 -0.66 11.81 19.69
N GLN A 264 -0.13 12.17 18.52
CA GLN A 264 -0.91 12.49 17.33
C GLN A 264 -0.05 12.30 16.07
N ASN A 265 -0.71 12.07 14.94
CA ASN A 265 -0.05 12.07 13.65
C ASN A 265 -0.01 13.50 13.07
N PRO A 266 1.12 14.22 13.10
CA PRO A 266 1.18 15.59 12.60
C PRO A 266 1.00 15.68 11.08
N ARG A 267 1.23 14.61 10.32
CA ARG A 267 1.00 14.58 8.87
C ARG A 267 -0.49 14.47 8.57
N GLU A 268 -1.19 13.54 9.21
CA GLU A 268 -2.65 13.41 9.08
C GLU A 268 -3.38 14.70 9.49
N VAL A 269 -2.91 15.40 10.53
CA VAL A 269 -3.46 16.72 10.91
C VAL A 269 -3.27 17.76 9.80
N ARG A 270 -2.07 17.83 9.20
CA ARG A 270 -1.77 18.72 8.06
C ARG A 270 -2.65 18.39 6.85
N GLU A 271 -2.82 17.11 6.56
CA GLU A 271 -3.66 16.61 5.48
C GLU A 271 -5.12 16.96 5.70
N ALA A 272 -5.69 16.64 6.87
CA ALA A 272 -7.09 16.89 7.21
C ALA A 272 -7.46 18.38 7.17
N ALA A 273 -6.51 19.29 7.42
CA ALA A 273 -6.74 20.73 7.31
C ALA A 273 -7.04 21.17 5.87
N ARG A 274 -6.58 20.41 4.86
CA ARG A 274 -6.58 20.82 3.45
C ARG A 274 -7.33 19.86 2.54
N LEU A 275 -7.33 18.57 2.85
CA LEU A 275 -8.01 17.48 2.14
C LEU A 275 -9.24 17.08 2.96
N GLN A 276 -10.40 17.62 2.57
CA GLN A 276 -11.65 17.54 3.32
C GLN A 276 -12.67 16.66 2.57
N PRO A 277 -13.19 15.59 3.21
CA PRO A 277 -14.29 14.79 2.67
C PRO A 277 -15.49 15.65 2.24
N GLY A 278 -16.06 15.32 1.08
CA GLY A 278 -17.17 16.05 0.49
C GLY A 278 -16.78 17.37 -0.20
N LYS A 279 -15.55 17.86 -0.03
CA LYS A 279 -15.07 19.08 -0.68
C LYS A 279 -14.12 18.78 -1.83
N ASN A 280 -12.97 18.19 -1.53
CA ASN A 280 -11.92 17.90 -2.52
C ASN A 280 -11.41 16.45 -2.43
N ILE A 281 -11.91 15.66 -1.50
CA ILE A 281 -11.78 14.19 -1.50
C ILE A 281 -13.14 13.59 -1.14
N ASP A 282 -13.36 12.32 -1.42
CA ASP A 282 -14.61 11.63 -1.06
C ASP A 282 -14.53 11.03 0.34
N GLU A 283 -13.38 10.45 0.70
CA GLU A 283 -13.19 9.80 1.99
C GLU A 283 -11.71 9.78 2.40
N VAL A 284 -11.47 9.70 3.71
CA VAL A 284 -10.15 9.45 4.30
C VAL A 284 -10.13 8.06 4.95
N ILE A 285 -9.14 7.25 4.60
CA ILE A 285 -8.79 6.00 5.26
C ILE A 285 -7.60 6.29 6.17
N SER A 286 -7.86 6.34 7.47
CA SER A 286 -6.81 6.50 8.48
C SER A 286 -6.18 5.16 8.83
N TRP A 287 -4.86 5.18 9.07
CA TRP A 287 -4.16 4.06 9.69
C TRP A 287 -4.63 3.87 11.15
N GLY A 288 -4.95 4.97 11.84
CA GLY A 288 -5.30 4.96 13.27
C GLY A 288 -4.14 4.46 14.14
N ASP A 289 -2.93 4.87 13.80
CA ASP A 289 -1.68 4.18 14.16
C ASP A 289 -0.86 4.85 15.27
N ALA A 290 -1.43 5.82 15.99
CA ALA A 290 -0.76 6.54 17.08
C ALA A 290 -0.16 5.62 18.16
N GLY A 291 -0.67 4.38 18.31
CA GLY A 291 -0.16 3.37 19.24
C GLY A 291 0.54 2.18 18.57
N LEU A 292 0.90 2.28 17.28
CA LEU A 292 1.43 1.16 16.51
C LEU A 292 2.94 1.22 16.29
N GLY A 293 3.65 2.16 16.94
CA GLY A 293 5.09 2.31 16.78
C GLY A 293 5.90 1.05 17.11
N ALA A 294 5.42 0.24 18.05
CA ALA A 294 6.02 -1.05 18.38
C ALA A 294 5.96 -2.11 17.25
N HIS A 295 5.06 -1.93 16.27
CA HIS A 295 4.86 -2.85 15.16
C HIS A 295 5.68 -2.48 13.90
N HIS A 296 6.38 -1.34 13.91
CA HIS A 296 7.29 -1.00 12.82
C HIS A 296 8.36 -2.07 12.65
N ILE A 297 8.92 -2.16 11.44
CA ILE A 297 10.06 -3.02 11.13
C ILE A 297 11.22 -2.79 12.10
N GLY A 298 11.42 -1.56 12.55
CA GLY A 298 12.48 -1.20 13.48
C GLY A 298 13.83 -1.09 12.78
N ASN A 299 14.92 -1.14 13.55
CA ASN A 299 16.29 -1.01 13.05
C ASN A 299 16.51 0.23 12.16
N GLY A 300 15.91 1.36 12.54
CA GLY A 300 15.94 2.60 11.77
C GLY A 300 14.78 2.81 10.79
N ASP A 301 13.94 1.79 10.55
CA ASP A 301 12.70 1.94 9.78
C ASP A 301 11.49 2.07 10.72
N CYS A 302 11.17 3.32 11.07
CA CYS A 302 10.01 3.71 11.87
C CYS A 302 8.87 4.25 10.98
N SER A 303 8.76 3.73 9.76
CA SER A 303 7.72 4.14 8.80
C SER A 303 7.04 2.95 8.13
N HIS A 304 7.69 1.80 8.02
CA HIS A 304 7.09 0.60 7.45
C HIS A 304 6.78 -0.43 8.53
N TYR A 305 5.86 -1.34 8.23
CA TYR A 305 5.47 -2.43 9.13
C TYR A 305 5.90 -3.78 8.58
N CYS A 306 6.02 -4.78 9.46
CA CYS A 306 6.14 -6.16 9.03
C CYS A 306 4.83 -6.63 8.39
N MET A 307 4.93 -7.59 7.46
CA MET A 307 3.82 -8.26 6.83
C MET A 307 3.90 -9.78 7.06
N PRO A 308 2.76 -10.45 7.35
CA PRO A 308 1.46 -9.87 7.67
C PRO A 308 1.49 -9.04 8.98
N GLY A 309 0.63 -8.04 9.09
CA GLY A 309 0.59 -7.10 10.22
C GLY A 309 -0.36 -5.91 10.03
N VAL A 310 0.06 -4.72 10.49
CA VAL A 310 -0.74 -3.48 10.43
C VAL A 310 -1.27 -3.12 9.03
N PRO A 311 -0.51 -3.28 7.92
CA PRO A 311 -1.01 -2.93 6.59
C PRO A 311 -2.26 -3.72 6.18
N ASP A 312 -2.45 -4.93 6.73
CA ASP A 312 -3.59 -5.78 6.39
C ASP A 312 -4.93 -5.28 6.94
N THR A 313 -4.94 -4.63 8.11
CA THR A 313 -6.16 -4.02 8.64
C THR A 313 -6.53 -2.75 7.87
N VAL A 314 -5.53 -1.96 7.48
CA VAL A 314 -5.76 -0.79 6.62
C VAL A 314 -6.21 -1.22 5.23
N ALA A 315 -5.66 -2.31 4.69
CA ALA A 315 -6.09 -2.90 3.43
C ALA A 315 -7.55 -3.35 3.52
N ALA A 316 -7.94 -4.02 4.60
CA ALA A 316 -9.32 -4.42 4.85
C ALA A 316 -10.28 -3.22 4.88
N ARG A 317 -9.92 -2.14 5.57
CA ARG A 317 -10.72 -0.89 5.62
C ARG A 317 -10.87 -0.27 4.23
N LEU A 318 -9.77 -0.11 3.49
CA LEU A 318 -9.80 0.42 2.13
C LEU A 318 -10.65 -0.48 1.21
N PHE A 319 -10.45 -1.80 1.26
CA PHE A 319 -11.13 -2.74 0.38
C PHE A 319 -12.65 -2.76 0.62
N ARG A 320 -13.12 -2.56 1.86
CA ARG A 320 -14.56 -2.33 2.14
C ARG A 320 -15.09 -1.09 1.41
N ARG A 321 -14.35 0.02 1.41
CA ARG A 321 -14.77 1.24 0.70
C ARG A 321 -14.80 1.09 -0.81
N LEU A 322 -13.89 0.31 -1.36
CA LEU A 322 -13.90 -0.06 -2.78
C LEU A 322 -15.13 -0.92 -3.14
N ARG A 323 -15.62 -1.73 -2.20
CA ARG A 323 -16.89 -2.49 -2.34
C ARG A 323 -18.15 -1.62 -2.16
N GLY A 324 -18.01 -0.39 -1.68
CA GLY A 324 -19.14 0.48 -1.34
C GLY A 324 -19.79 0.17 0.01
N ILE A 325 -19.01 -0.38 0.97
CA ILE A 325 -19.43 -0.72 2.33
C ILE A 325 -18.73 0.18 3.35
#